data_AF-D8FA93-F1
#
_entry.id   AF-D8FA93-F1
#
_cell.length_a   1.000
_cell.length_b   1.000
_cell.length_c   1.000
_cell.angle_alpha   90.00
_cell.angle_beta   90.00
_cell.angle_gamma   90.00
#
_symmetry.space_group_name_H-M   'P 1'
#
loop_
_entity.id
_entity.type
_entity.pdbx_description
1 polymer ?
#
loop_
_entity_poly.entity_id
_entity_poly.type
_entity_poly.pdbx_seq_one_letter_code
_entity_poly.pdbx_strand_id
1 'polypeptide(L)'
;MGNARKSIFSATFLIFLYLFFVIHPLQVAASSTIQVPLKKSPLSPSAQLTPAQQYSGELLAYLMEVVLGRAGQPESRPPWRVRAIDEPLDFDRLVESMTDSEKSQLNFMVLDPNILDLSQVLYYYDERLSLYKGNYGVTSIYPAPEVLAIRLFLLKKIKAGEKIRLDAFIRRDADLLNKDYRPTAEDLAATGLSAREMQFLRDLFLSEPAFYRYLTYPFLLKELKKTGILDAGTLVKGIIRSANYDGLGCNFSDRNENRGGVKISFLPSMTKEFVHGNRIPPLSEYGFKPTKLLERIFVELKEEILERTRLILKKVVSKTTHGKLGKAKWLGLWRQISHKYIHFYVENQRPLVIYPENASEVIGEICPEADFTVILMGKNIYRAIFFDPSKDSYPSVNRLYLDIMDIEYNQAEEEIDLISRFICSRLKNRIAVLAAQSTQQEMATPHEEPYGFDSF
;
A
#
# COMPACT_ATOMS: atom_id res chain seq x y z
N MET A 1 -55.40 14.19 46.18
CA MET A 1 -56.65 13.40 46.34
C MET A 1 -56.86 12.64 45.05
N GLY A 2 -56.87 11.32 44.96
CA GLY A 2 -56.81 10.25 45.94
C GLY A 2 -57.16 8.95 45.20
N ASN A 3 -56.47 7.87 45.57
CA ASN A 3 -56.73 6.44 45.34
C ASN A 3 -56.68 5.89 43.92
N ALA A 4 -55.76 4.98 43.55
CA ALA A 4 -55.31 3.72 44.15
C ALA A 4 -56.29 2.53 43.98
N ARG A 5 -55.87 1.56 43.17
CA ARG A 5 -55.97 0.09 43.31
C ARG A 5 -54.91 -0.50 42.35
N LYS A 6 -53.80 -1.12 42.81
CA LYS A 6 -53.65 -2.53 43.24
C LYS A 6 -54.15 -3.50 42.15
N SER A 7 -53.46 -4.56 41.69
CA SER A 7 -52.25 -5.27 42.16
C SER A 7 -51.98 -6.46 41.22
N ILE A 8 -50.74 -7.00 41.23
CA ILE A 8 -50.34 -8.40 40.96
C ILE A 8 -50.43 -8.92 39.51
N PHE A 9 -49.28 -9.02 38.80
CA PHE A 9 -48.64 -10.31 38.45
C PHE A 9 -47.28 -10.16 37.75
N SER A 10 -46.39 -11.09 38.10
CA SER A 10 -45.22 -11.57 37.34
C SER A 10 -43.87 -10.87 37.51
N ALA A 11 -43.41 -10.82 38.76
CA ALA A 11 -42.00 -10.89 39.11
C ALA A 11 -41.51 -12.35 39.00
N THR A 12 -40.94 -12.73 37.84
CA THR A 12 -40.30 -14.05 37.64
C THR A 12 -39.20 -14.05 36.58
N PHE A 13 -38.55 -12.91 36.31
CA PHE A 13 -37.49 -12.86 35.27
C PHE A 13 -36.15 -12.27 35.74
N LEU A 14 -35.99 -11.98 37.04
CA LEU A 14 -34.85 -11.20 37.55
C LEU A 14 -34.06 -11.90 38.67
N ILE A 15 -34.12 -13.24 38.75
CA ILE A 15 -33.38 -14.04 39.76
C ILE A 15 -32.33 -14.98 39.13
N PHE A 16 -32.22 -15.08 37.80
CA PHE A 16 -31.25 -15.96 37.14
C PHE A 16 -29.90 -15.32 36.78
N LEU A 17 -29.72 -14.01 36.99
CA LEU A 17 -28.53 -13.28 36.53
C LEU A 17 -27.49 -12.97 37.62
N TYR A 18 -27.68 -13.45 38.86
CA TYR A 18 -26.86 -13.06 40.01
C TYR A 18 -26.09 -14.20 40.70
N LEU A 19 -25.98 -15.38 40.08
CA LEU A 19 -25.39 -16.58 40.72
C LEU A 19 -24.16 -17.18 40.01
N PHE A 20 -23.45 -16.41 39.19
CA PHE A 20 -22.22 -16.89 38.54
C PHE A 20 -21.01 -15.95 38.63
N PHE A 21 -21.01 -15.02 39.58
CA PHE A 21 -19.80 -14.32 39.98
C PHE A 21 -19.32 -14.78 41.36
N VAL A 22 -18.05 -15.19 41.38
CA VAL A 22 -17.15 -15.45 42.53
C VAL A 22 -17.20 -16.88 43.09
N ILE A 23 -16.29 -17.75 42.61
CA ILE A 23 -15.11 -18.27 43.34
C ILE A 23 -14.09 -18.85 42.32
N HIS A 24 -12.82 -18.53 42.56
CA HIS A 24 -11.52 -18.74 41.88
C HIS A 24 -11.18 -20.17 41.37
N PRO A 25 -10.18 -20.39 40.46
CA PRO A 25 -8.79 -19.89 40.61
C PRO A 25 -8.03 -19.40 39.36
N LEU A 26 -6.96 -18.66 39.68
CA LEU A 26 -5.79 -18.40 38.83
C LEU A 26 -5.38 -19.65 38.04
N GLN A 27 -5.43 -19.55 36.71
CA GLN A 27 -4.54 -20.29 35.82
C GLN A 27 -3.76 -19.28 34.98
N VAL A 28 -2.48 -19.13 35.36
CA VAL A 28 -1.44 -18.64 34.48
C VAL A 28 -1.26 -19.70 33.41
N ALA A 29 -1.88 -19.50 32.26
CA ALA A 29 -1.56 -20.21 31.03
C ALA A 29 -0.99 -19.19 30.06
N ALA A 30 0.33 -19.27 29.85
CA ALA A 30 0.97 -18.67 28.70
C ALA A 30 0.35 -19.29 27.44
N SER A 31 -0.64 -18.61 26.85
CA SER A 31 -1.08 -18.90 25.49
C SER A 31 -0.10 -18.23 24.54
N SER A 32 1.01 -18.91 24.27
CA SER A 32 1.62 -18.81 22.94
C SER A 32 0.63 -19.42 21.96
N THR A 33 -0.30 -18.59 21.46
CA THR A 33 -1.07 -18.95 20.27
C THR A 33 -0.08 -18.95 19.10
N ILE A 34 0.63 -20.06 18.95
CA ILE A 34 1.18 -20.46 17.65
C ILE A 34 -0.06 -20.55 16.76
N GLN A 35 -0.30 -19.51 15.97
CA GLN A 35 -1.24 -19.60 14.86
C GLN A 35 -0.74 -20.73 13.97
N VAL A 36 -1.37 -21.89 14.09
CA VAL A 36 -1.26 -22.95 13.10
C VAL A 36 -1.65 -22.30 11.77
N PRO A 37 -0.79 -22.34 10.74
CA PRO A 37 -1.07 -21.68 9.48
C PRO A 37 -2.40 -22.20 8.97
N LEU A 38 -3.36 -21.29 8.75
CA LEU A 38 -4.61 -21.61 8.07
C LEU A 38 -4.24 -22.38 6.81
N LYS A 39 -4.70 -23.63 6.71
CA LYS A 39 -4.47 -24.48 5.54
C LYS A 39 -5.15 -23.80 4.34
N LYS A 40 -4.41 -22.94 3.63
CA LYS A 40 -4.87 -22.23 2.44
C LYS A 40 -5.34 -23.27 1.44
N SER A 41 -6.64 -23.42 1.27
CA SER A 41 -7.16 -24.17 0.12
C SER A 41 -6.66 -23.46 -1.14
N PRO A 42 -6.05 -24.17 -2.11
CA PRO A 42 -5.51 -23.56 -3.32
C PRO A 42 -6.67 -23.24 -4.25
N LEU A 43 -7.45 -22.21 -3.92
CA LEU A 43 -8.62 -21.81 -4.71
C LEU A 43 -8.24 -20.89 -5.88
N SER A 44 -6.97 -20.47 -6.00
CA SER A 44 -6.51 -19.60 -7.08
C SER A 44 -5.18 -20.07 -7.69
N PRO A 45 -5.06 -20.15 -9.04
CA PRO A 45 -3.79 -20.36 -9.74
C PRO A 45 -2.69 -19.35 -9.37
N SER A 46 -3.08 -18.17 -8.85
CA SER A 46 -2.15 -17.14 -8.38
C SER A 46 -1.36 -17.53 -7.12
N ALA A 47 -1.76 -18.59 -6.40
CA ALA A 47 -1.02 -19.10 -5.24
C ALA A 47 0.40 -19.61 -5.58
N GLN A 48 0.69 -19.82 -6.88
CA GLN A 48 1.99 -20.26 -7.38
C GLN A 48 2.94 -19.10 -7.74
N LEU A 49 2.51 -17.84 -7.56
CA LEU A 49 3.36 -16.68 -7.79
C LEU A 49 4.36 -16.49 -6.63
N THR A 50 5.61 -16.18 -6.97
CA THR A 50 6.61 -15.74 -5.97
C THR A 50 6.19 -14.40 -5.36
N PRO A 51 6.72 -13.99 -4.19
CA PRO A 51 6.36 -12.71 -3.60
C PRO A 51 6.60 -11.50 -4.53
N ALA A 52 7.72 -11.50 -5.26
CA ALA A 52 8.00 -10.48 -6.27
C ALA A 52 6.95 -10.47 -7.39
N GLN A 53 6.52 -11.64 -7.86
CA GLN A 53 5.45 -11.76 -8.86
C GLN A 53 4.09 -11.34 -8.31
N GLN A 54 3.78 -11.59 -7.04
CA GLN A 54 2.55 -11.10 -6.41
C GLN A 54 2.54 -9.57 -6.40
N TYR A 55 3.66 -8.94 -6.01
CA TYR A 55 3.80 -7.49 -6.07
C TYR A 55 3.72 -6.94 -7.51
N SER A 56 4.35 -7.61 -8.48
CA SER A 56 4.16 -7.29 -9.91
C SER A 56 2.70 -7.39 -10.33
N GLY A 57 1.93 -8.33 -9.77
CA GLY A 57 0.49 -8.45 -10.03
C GLY A 57 -0.31 -7.27 -9.50
N GLU A 58 0.08 -6.70 -8.35
CA GLU A 58 -0.51 -5.48 -7.80
C GLU A 58 -0.18 -4.25 -8.68
N LEU A 59 1.08 -4.13 -9.10
CA LEU A 59 1.51 -3.06 -10.02
C LEU A 59 0.83 -3.16 -11.38
N LEU A 60 0.71 -4.37 -11.92
CA LEU A 60 0.04 -4.63 -13.19
C LEU A 60 -1.45 -4.27 -13.10
N ALA A 61 -2.10 -4.49 -11.96
CA ALA A 61 -3.48 -4.07 -11.74
C ALA A 61 -3.66 -2.56 -11.92
N TYR A 62 -2.81 -1.75 -11.27
CA TYR A 62 -2.84 -0.29 -11.43
C TYR A 62 -2.43 0.14 -12.84
N LEU A 63 -1.34 -0.42 -13.38
CA LEU A 63 -0.90 -0.12 -14.75
C LEU A 63 -2.01 -0.42 -15.77
N MET A 64 -2.80 -1.47 -15.55
CA MET A 64 -3.92 -1.79 -16.42
C MET A 64 -5.01 -0.73 -16.39
N GLU A 65 -5.35 -0.18 -15.22
CA GLU A 65 -6.26 0.96 -15.16
C GLU A 65 -5.73 2.18 -15.92
N VAL A 66 -4.43 2.46 -15.79
CA VAL A 66 -3.76 3.56 -16.48
C VAL A 66 -3.85 3.37 -17.99
N VAL A 67 -3.38 2.24 -18.54
CA VAL A 67 -3.33 2.05 -20.01
C VAL A 67 -4.69 1.77 -20.65
N LEU A 68 -5.73 1.48 -19.86
CA LEU A 68 -7.15 1.51 -20.27
C LEU A 68 -7.78 2.91 -20.18
N GLY A 69 -6.99 3.92 -19.78
CA GLY A 69 -7.41 5.31 -19.59
C GLY A 69 -8.46 5.49 -18.48
N ARG A 70 -8.43 4.65 -17.45
CA ARG A 70 -9.28 4.75 -16.26
C ARG A 70 -8.59 5.53 -15.14
N ALA A 71 -7.28 5.38 -15.01
CA ALA A 71 -6.43 6.09 -14.05
C ALA A 71 -5.34 6.92 -14.77
N GLY A 72 -4.44 7.55 -13.99
CA GLY A 72 -3.38 8.43 -14.48
C GLY A 72 -3.86 9.84 -14.83
N GLN A 73 -3.02 10.63 -15.50
CA GLN A 73 -3.31 12.05 -15.78
C GLN A 73 -4.60 12.22 -16.63
N PRO A 74 -5.54 13.08 -16.22
CA PRO A 74 -6.81 13.28 -16.92
C PRO A 74 -6.69 13.51 -18.43
N GLU A 75 -5.70 14.30 -18.85
CA GLU A 75 -5.39 14.63 -20.24
C GLU A 75 -4.93 13.43 -21.08
N SER A 76 -4.25 12.47 -20.45
CA SER A 76 -3.76 11.27 -21.13
C SER A 76 -4.82 10.17 -21.24
N ARG A 77 -5.87 10.20 -20.41
CA ARG A 77 -6.91 9.15 -20.38
C ARG A 77 -7.64 8.98 -21.72
N PRO A 78 -8.14 10.03 -22.41
CA PRO A 78 -8.84 9.85 -23.68
C PRO A 78 -8.00 9.19 -24.79
N PRO A 79 -6.77 9.65 -25.12
CA PRO A 79 -5.97 9.00 -26.16
C PRO A 79 -5.59 7.56 -25.81
N TRP A 80 -5.38 7.24 -24.52
CA TRP A 80 -5.09 5.88 -24.09
C TRP A 80 -6.28 4.92 -24.26
N ARG A 81 -7.52 5.39 -24.13
CA ARG A 81 -8.72 4.55 -24.32
C ARG A 81 -8.91 4.07 -25.76
N VAL A 82 -8.42 4.82 -26.73
CA VAL A 82 -8.70 4.55 -28.16
C VAL A 82 -7.48 4.01 -28.91
N ARG A 83 -6.28 4.07 -28.32
CA ARG A 83 -5.06 3.61 -28.99
C ARG A 83 -5.10 2.10 -29.29
N ALA A 84 -4.88 1.76 -30.56
CA ALA A 84 -4.99 0.42 -31.16
C ALA A 84 -6.39 -0.21 -31.08
N ILE A 85 -7.44 0.54 -30.75
CA ILE A 85 -8.77 -0.05 -30.52
C ILE A 85 -9.35 -0.75 -31.76
N ASP A 86 -8.93 -0.34 -32.96
CA ASP A 86 -9.39 -0.89 -34.24
C ASP A 86 -8.46 -1.99 -34.79
N GLU A 87 -7.30 -2.23 -34.17
CA GLU A 87 -6.40 -3.33 -34.55
C GLU A 87 -7.09 -4.69 -34.31
N PRO A 88 -6.90 -5.68 -35.18
CA PRO A 88 -7.49 -7.01 -34.99
C PRO A 88 -6.97 -7.70 -33.73
N LEU A 89 -7.81 -8.57 -33.12
CA LEU A 89 -7.32 -9.56 -32.16
C LEU A 89 -6.59 -10.65 -32.94
N ASP A 90 -5.27 -10.47 -33.04
CA ASP A 90 -4.31 -11.32 -33.73
C ASP A 90 -2.98 -11.24 -32.95
N PHE A 91 -2.64 -12.31 -32.24
CA PHE A 91 -1.51 -12.31 -31.32
C PHE A 91 -0.17 -12.35 -32.07
N ASP A 92 -0.07 -13.17 -33.13
CA ASP A 92 1.16 -13.27 -33.93
C ASP A 92 1.51 -11.95 -34.60
N ARG A 93 0.51 -11.26 -35.17
CA ARG A 93 0.71 -9.91 -35.74
C ARG A 93 1.15 -8.90 -34.68
N LEU A 94 0.65 -9.00 -33.46
CA LEU A 94 1.06 -8.12 -32.36
C LEU A 94 2.51 -8.39 -31.96
N VAL A 95 2.90 -9.67 -31.79
CA VAL A 95 4.28 -10.07 -31.50
C VAL A 95 5.21 -9.54 -32.59
N GLU A 96 4.89 -9.80 -33.86
CA GLU A 96 5.65 -9.33 -35.02
C GLU A 96 5.81 -7.79 -35.00
N SER A 97 4.72 -7.06 -34.75
CA SER A 97 4.74 -5.59 -34.66
C SER A 97 5.58 -5.05 -33.51
N MET A 98 5.76 -5.83 -32.45
CA MET A 98 6.54 -5.44 -31.27
C MET A 98 8.02 -5.77 -31.42
N THR A 99 8.36 -6.84 -32.13
CA THR A 99 9.74 -7.33 -32.27
C THR A 99 10.43 -6.85 -33.54
N ASP A 100 9.67 -6.49 -34.58
CA ASP A 100 10.20 -5.97 -35.84
C ASP A 100 10.62 -4.50 -35.71
N SER A 101 11.89 -4.22 -36.00
CA SER A 101 12.47 -2.88 -35.96
C SER A 101 11.91 -1.92 -37.01
N GLU A 102 11.34 -2.43 -38.10
CA GLU A 102 10.74 -1.61 -39.16
C GLU A 102 9.31 -1.19 -38.83
N LYS A 103 8.68 -1.80 -37.82
CA LYS A 103 7.30 -1.51 -37.41
C LYS A 103 7.26 -0.53 -36.23
N SER A 104 6.29 0.38 -36.27
CA SER A 104 6.09 1.34 -35.18
C SER A 104 5.33 0.69 -34.02
N GLN A 105 6.06 0.37 -32.95
CA GLN A 105 5.50 -0.16 -31.70
C GLN A 105 4.47 0.81 -31.05
N LEU A 106 4.59 2.11 -31.33
CA LEU A 106 3.70 3.17 -30.81
C LEU A 106 2.24 3.02 -31.28
N ASN A 107 1.99 2.22 -32.32
CA ASN A 107 0.64 1.91 -32.79
C ASN A 107 -0.17 1.18 -31.71
N PHE A 108 0.48 0.27 -30.97
CA PHE A 108 -0.13 -0.54 -29.91
C PHE A 108 0.12 0.02 -28.52
N MET A 109 1.31 0.59 -28.35
CA MET A 109 1.81 0.98 -27.05
C MET A 109 1.27 2.33 -26.59
N VAL A 110 0.89 2.35 -25.31
CA VAL A 110 0.86 3.58 -24.55
C VAL A 110 2.28 3.83 -24.05
N LEU A 111 3.17 4.34 -24.89
CA LEU A 111 4.49 4.80 -24.45
C LEU A 111 4.38 6.28 -24.09
N ASP A 112 3.95 6.54 -22.87
CA ASP A 112 3.89 7.88 -22.30
C ASP A 112 5.07 8.03 -21.31
N PRO A 113 5.87 9.11 -21.40
CA PRO A 113 6.93 9.38 -20.42
C PRO A 113 6.44 9.32 -18.97
N ASN A 114 5.16 9.59 -18.74
CA ASN A 114 4.54 9.54 -17.43
C ASN A 114 4.37 8.13 -16.87
N ILE A 115 4.35 7.07 -17.69
CA ILE A 115 4.15 5.67 -17.23
C ILE A 115 5.41 4.81 -17.32
N LEU A 116 6.50 5.37 -17.85
CA LEU A 116 7.74 4.66 -18.12
C LEU A 116 8.33 4.07 -16.83
N ASP A 117 8.47 4.90 -15.79
CA ASP A 117 9.07 4.45 -14.52
C ASP A 117 8.21 3.41 -13.83
N LEU A 118 6.87 3.54 -13.88
CA LEU A 118 5.96 2.52 -13.35
C LEU A 118 6.17 1.17 -14.03
N SER A 119 6.33 1.19 -15.36
CA SER A 119 6.62 -0.01 -16.15
C SER A 119 7.98 -0.60 -15.78
N GLN A 120 9.00 0.23 -15.57
CA GLN A 120 10.31 -0.26 -15.16
C GLN A 120 10.29 -0.85 -13.74
N VAL A 121 9.51 -0.30 -12.81
CA VAL A 121 9.31 -0.91 -11.48
C VAL A 121 8.66 -2.28 -11.66
N LEU A 122 7.60 -2.38 -12.46
CA LEU A 122 6.95 -3.65 -12.76
C LEU A 122 7.95 -4.70 -13.27
N TYR A 123 8.79 -4.34 -14.24
CA TYR A 123 9.75 -5.28 -14.84
C TYR A 123 10.95 -5.61 -13.96
N TYR A 124 11.28 -4.75 -12.99
CA TYR A 124 12.28 -5.06 -11.98
C TYR A 124 11.85 -6.24 -11.09
N TYR A 125 10.54 -6.38 -10.84
CA TYR A 125 10.00 -7.47 -10.02
C TYR A 125 9.58 -8.71 -10.82
N ASP A 126 9.21 -8.55 -12.10
CA ASP A 126 9.07 -9.67 -13.02
C ASP A 126 9.48 -9.28 -14.45
N GLU A 127 10.69 -9.66 -14.84
CA GLU A 127 11.27 -9.35 -16.15
C GLU A 127 10.47 -9.93 -17.32
N ARG A 128 9.69 -11.00 -17.10
CA ARG A 128 8.84 -11.64 -18.12
C ARG A 128 7.70 -10.75 -18.60
N LEU A 129 7.39 -9.69 -17.84
CA LEU A 129 6.42 -8.67 -18.23
C LEU A 129 7.02 -7.63 -19.19
N SER A 130 8.33 -7.67 -19.45
CA SER A 130 9.02 -6.84 -20.44
C SER A 130 9.16 -7.55 -21.80
N LEU A 131 9.30 -6.78 -22.88
CA LEU A 131 9.38 -7.28 -24.26
C LEU A 131 10.44 -8.36 -24.46
N TYR A 132 11.64 -8.16 -23.91
CA TYR A 132 12.73 -9.13 -24.04
C TYR A 132 12.75 -10.17 -22.93
N LYS A 133 11.80 -10.13 -21.98
CA LYS A 133 11.67 -11.14 -20.92
C LYS A 133 12.98 -11.40 -20.14
N GLY A 134 13.83 -10.37 -19.99
CA GLY A 134 15.15 -10.51 -19.38
C GLY A 134 16.22 -11.18 -20.26
N ASN A 135 15.86 -11.61 -21.47
CA ASN A 135 16.83 -12.12 -22.45
C ASN A 135 17.92 -11.06 -22.69
N TYR A 136 19.14 -11.54 -22.91
CA TYR A 136 20.33 -10.69 -23.11
C TYR A 136 20.75 -9.88 -21.87
N GLY A 137 20.18 -10.16 -20.69
CA GLY A 137 20.52 -9.46 -19.44
C GLY A 137 20.06 -8.00 -19.41
N VAL A 138 19.12 -7.63 -20.30
CA VAL A 138 18.57 -6.28 -20.39
C VAL A 138 17.06 -6.34 -20.26
N THR A 139 16.52 -5.56 -19.32
CA THR A 139 15.08 -5.36 -19.19
C THR A 139 14.63 -4.29 -20.17
N SER A 140 13.74 -4.65 -21.11
CA SER A 140 13.19 -3.67 -22.05
C SER A 140 12.33 -2.64 -21.31
N ILE A 141 12.34 -1.39 -21.79
CA ILE A 141 11.34 -0.39 -21.36
C ILE A 141 9.95 -0.70 -21.92
N TYR A 142 9.86 -1.57 -22.91
CA TYR A 142 8.61 -1.95 -23.55
C TYR A 142 7.97 -3.16 -22.86
N PRO A 143 6.63 -3.20 -22.76
CA PRO A 143 5.90 -4.35 -22.21
C PRO A 143 6.02 -5.55 -23.14
N ALA A 144 5.85 -6.73 -22.54
CA ALA A 144 5.68 -7.96 -23.29
C ALA A 144 4.42 -7.89 -24.19
N PRO A 145 4.44 -8.52 -25.38
CA PRO A 145 3.27 -8.57 -26.26
C PRO A 145 2.01 -9.08 -25.56
N GLU A 146 2.15 -9.99 -24.59
CA GLU A 146 1.07 -10.52 -23.77
C GLU A 146 0.34 -9.44 -22.95
N VAL A 147 1.07 -8.46 -22.39
CA VAL A 147 0.45 -7.32 -21.66
C VAL A 147 -0.39 -6.47 -22.63
N LEU A 148 0.14 -6.19 -23.82
CA LEU A 148 -0.55 -5.40 -24.84
C LEU A 148 -1.75 -6.14 -25.43
N ALA A 149 -1.64 -7.46 -25.59
CA ALA A 149 -2.71 -8.32 -26.06
C ALA A 149 -3.90 -8.31 -25.10
N ILE A 150 -3.63 -8.45 -23.78
CA ILE A 150 -4.66 -8.29 -22.76
C ILE A 150 -5.28 -6.90 -22.80
N ARG A 151 -4.46 -5.84 -22.86
CA ARG A 151 -4.98 -4.47 -22.98
C ARG A 151 -5.93 -4.34 -24.17
N LEU A 152 -5.53 -4.79 -25.36
CA LEU A 152 -6.31 -4.68 -26.59
C LEU A 152 -7.64 -5.45 -26.48
N PHE A 153 -7.59 -6.67 -25.95
CA PHE A 153 -8.77 -7.48 -25.68
C PHE A 153 -9.74 -6.78 -24.72
N LEU A 154 -9.24 -6.27 -23.60
CA LEU A 154 -10.05 -5.55 -22.61
C LEU A 154 -10.67 -4.28 -23.19
N LEU A 155 -9.91 -3.49 -23.99
CA LEU A 155 -10.44 -2.29 -24.65
C LEU A 155 -11.60 -2.60 -25.58
N LYS A 156 -11.50 -3.66 -26.38
CA LYS A 156 -12.57 -4.06 -27.30
C LYS A 156 -13.82 -4.51 -26.55
N LYS A 157 -13.65 -5.32 -25.50
CA LYS A 157 -14.78 -5.73 -24.63
C LYS A 157 -15.45 -4.53 -23.98
N ILE A 158 -14.68 -3.56 -23.46
CA ILE A 158 -15.21 -2.31 -22.91
C ILE A 158 -15.96 -1.51 -23.99
N LYS A 159 -15.40 -1.35 -25.20
CA LYS A 159 -16.04 -0.63 -26.32
C LYS A 159 -17.37 -1.27 -26.73
N ALA A 160 -17.41 -2.60 -26.77
CA ALA A 160 -18.59 -3.37 -27.14
C ALA A 160 -19.63 -3.48 -26.02
N GLY A 161 -19.29 -3.10 -24.79
CA GLY A 161 -20.15 -3.31 -23.61
C GLY A 161 -20.30 -4.79 -23.25
N GLU A 162 -19.37 -5.63 -23.70
CA GLU A 162 -19.38 -7.08 -23.49
C GLU A 162 -18.70 -7.46 -22.19
N LYS A 163 -19.18 -8.55 -21.57
CA LYS A 163 -18.65 -9.07 -20.31
C LYS A 163 -18.00 -10.42 -20.46
N ILE A 164 -16.99 -10.66 -19.62
CA ILE A 164 -16.27 -11.93 -19.52
C ILE A 164 -16.75 -12.66 -18.26
N ARG A 165 -17.14 -13.93 -18.42
CA ARG A 165 -17.50 -14.82 -17.31
C ARG A 165 -16.28 -15.62 -16.87
N LEU A 166 -15.44 -14.97 -16.08
CA LEU A 166 -14.12 -15.51 -15.72
C LEU A 166 -14.20 -16.74 -14.79
N ASP A 167 -15.31 -16.97 -14.07
CA ASP A 167 -15.52 -18.23 -13.33
C ASP A 167 -15.43 -19.46 -14.25
N ALA A 168 -16.09 -19.39 -15.42
CA ALA A 168 -16.09 -20.47 -16.40
C ALA A 168 -14.70 -20.65 -17.03
N PHE A 169 -13.96 -19.55 -17.17
CA PHE A 169 -12.60 -19.52 -17.68
C PHE A 169 -11.61 -20.17 -16.68
N ILE A 170 -11.67 -19.77 -15.41
CA ILE A 170 -10.78 -20.29 -14.35
C ILE A 170 -10.97 -21.79 -14.14
N ARG A 171 -12.19 -22.29 -14.22
CA ARG A 171 -12.51 -23.73 -14.08
C ARG A 171 -11.93 -24.59 -15.21
N ARG A 172 -11.48 -23.98 -16.31
CA ARG A 172 -10.93 -24.64 -17.50
C ARG A 172 -9.42 -24.41 -17.63
N ASP A 173 -8.71 -24.14 -16.52
CA ASP A 173 -7.29 -23.76 -16.57
C ASP A 173 -6.42 -24.76 -17.34
N ALA A 174 -6.58 -26.06 -17.05
CA ALA A 174 -5.83 -27.14 -17.66
C ALA A 174 -6.12 -27.27 -19.16
N ASP A 175 -7.38 -27.08 -19.55
CA ASP A 175 -7.81 -27.14 -20.95
C ASP A 175 -7.29 -25.94 -21.74
N LEU A 176 -7.36 -24.73 -21.17
CA LEU A 176 -6.88 -23.51 -21.82
C LEU A 176 -5.37 -23.54 -22.07
N LEU A 177 -4.61 -24.20 -21.19
CA LEU A 177 -3.16 -24.38 -21.31
C LEU A 177 -2.78 -25.64 -22.14
N ASN A 178 -3.75 -26.45 -22.54
CA ASN A 178 -3.52 -27.61 -23.41
C ASN A 178 -3.54 -27.16 -24.89
N LYS A 179 -2.48 -27.46 -25.63
CA LYS A 179 -2.37 -27.12 -27.07
C LYS A 179 -3.43 -27.82 -27.92
N ASP A 180 -3.82 -29.04 -27.54
CA ASP A 180 -4.74 -29.87 -28.32
C ASP A 180 -6.21 -29.57 -28.01
N TYR A 181 -6.49 -28.77 -26.99
CA TYR A 181 -7.86 -28.41 -26.64
C TYR A 181 -8.55 -27.66 -27.78
N ARG A 182 -9.83 -27.95 -28.00
CA ARG A 182 -10.69 -27.26 -28.98
C ARG A 182 -11.95 -26.79 -28.25
N PRO A 183 -12.14 -25.48 -28.07
CA PRO A 183 -13.30 -24.95 -27.36
C PRO A 183 -14.60 -25.38 -28.04
N THR A 184 -15.51 -25.96 -27.26
CA THR A 184 -16.85 -26.32 -27.73
C THR A 184 -17.76 -25.09 -27.76
N ALA A 185 -18.92 -25.20 -28.43
CA ALA A 185 -19.93 -24.16 -28.39
C ALA A 185 -20.41 -23.86 -26.95
N GLU A 186 -20.46 -24.89 -26.09
CA GLU A 186 -20.79 -24.75 -24.67
C GLU A 186 -19.71 -23.96 -23.92
N ASP A 187 -18.43 -24.17 -24.24
CA ASP A 187 -17.32 -23.43 -23.60
C ASP A 187 -17.35 -21.94 -23.95
N LEU A 188 -17.59 -21.62 -25.22
CA LEU A 188 -17.76 -20.25 -25.70
C LEU A 188 -18.97 -19.59 -25.03
N ALA A 189 -20.10 -20.31 -25.00
CA ALA A 189 -21.32 -19.87 -24.35
C ALA A 189 -21.21 -19.77 -22.82
N ALA A 190 -20.27 -20.48 -22.16
CA ALA A 190 -20.04 -20.37 -20.73
C ALA A 190 -19.14 -19.19 -20.36
N THR A 191 -18.17 -18.87 -21.21
CA THR A 191 -17.17 -17.82 -20.98
C THR A 191 -17.61 -16.44 -21.47
N GLY A 192 -18.57 -16.38 -22.42
CA GLY A 192 -18.96 -15.14 -23.08
C GLY A 192 -17.92 -14.66 -24.10
N LEU A 193 -17.11 -15.57 -24.61
CA LEU A 193 -16.09 -15.30 -25.61
C LEU A 193 -16.53 -15.85 -26.96
N SER A 194 -16.24 -15.11 -28.03
CA SER A 194 -16.30 -15.65 -29.38
C SER A 194 -15.18 -16.67 -29.62
N ALA A 195 -15.31 -17.51 -30.64
CA ALA A 195 -14.25 -18.46 -31.02
C ALA A 195 -12.91 -17.77 -31.27
N ARG A 196 -12.93 -16.58 -31.91
CA ARG A 196 -11.74 -15.78 -32.18
C ARG A 196 -11.08 -15.26 -30.91
N GLU A 197 -11.87 -14.73 -29.98
CA GLU A 197 -11.35 -14.23 -28.69
C GLU A 197 -10.78 -15.35 -27.83
N MET A 198 -11.46 -16.50 -27.80
CA MET A 198 -10.97 -17.68 -27.11
C MET A 198 -9.64 -18.15 -27.69
N GLN A 199 -9.52 -18.22 -29.03
CA GLN A 199 -8.26 -18.57 -29.67
C GLN A 199 -7.15 -17.56 -29.33
N PHE A 200 -7.45 -16.26 -29.45
CA PHE A 200 -6.52 -15.19 -29.12
C PHE A 200 -5.97 -15.27 -27.68
N LEU A 201 -6.83 -15.50 -26.70
CA LEU A 201 -6.40 -15.66 -25.30
C LEU A 201 -5.59 -16.94 -25.08
N ARG A 202 -5.93 -18.02 -25.78
CA ARG A 202 -5.17 -19.27 -25.70
C ARG A 202 -3.78 -19.11 -26.31
N ASP A 203 -3.66 -18.48 -27.47
CA ASP A 203 -2.35 -18.22 -28.10
C ASP A 203 -1.43 -17.44 -27.15
N LEU A 204 -1.99 -16.44 -26.46
CA LEU A 204 -1.31 -15.67 -25.43
C LEU A 204 -0.84 -16.52 -24.23
N PHE A 205 -1.69 -17.38 -23.66
CA PHE A 205 -1.24 -18.20 -22.52
C PHE A 205 -0.33 -19.34 -22.93
N LEU A 206 -0.43 -19.83 -24.15
CA LEU A 206 0.49 -20.83 -24.69
C LEU A 206 1.87 -20.21 -24.95
N SER A 207 1.95 -18.90 -25.27
CA SER A 207 3.22 -18.20 -25.41
C SER A 207 3.89 -17.91 -24.07
N GLU A 208 3.11 -17.54 -23.04
CA GLU A 208 3.61 -17.32 -21.69
C GLU A 208 2.60 -17.80 -20.62
N PRO A 209 2.69 -19.06 -20.19
CA PRO A 209 1.74 -19.64 -19.23
C PRO A 209 1.66 -18.91 -17.89
N ALA A 210 2.73 -18.19 -17.51
CA ALA A 210 2.74 -17.39 -16.30
C ALA A 210 1.71 -16.22 -16.33
N PHE A 211 1.37 -15.69 -17.51
CA PHE A 211 0.38 -14.60 -17.62
C PHE A 211 -1.03 -15.01 -17.22
N TYR A 212 -1.38 -16.29 -17.39
CA TYR A 212 -2.66 -16.80 -16.91
C TYR A 212 -2.82 -16.59 -15.39
N ARG A 213 -1.73 -16.73 -14.63
CA ARG A 213 -1.71 -16.51 -13.17
C ARG A 213 -1.91 -15.04 -12.81
N TYR A 214 -1.40 -14.12 -13.63
CA TYR A 214 -1.63 -12.69 -13.46
C TYR A 214 -3.09 -12.30 -13.69
N LEU A 215 -3.73 -12.83 -14.75
CA LEU A 215 -5.14 -12.58 -15.01
C LEU A 215 -6.08 -13.09 -13.92
N THR A 216 -5.63 -14.08 -13.15
CA THR A 216 -6.38 -14.62 -12.01
C THR A 216 -5.93 -14.02 -10.67
N TYR A 217 -5.05 -13.01 -10.70
CA TYR A 217 -4.54 -12.36 -9.50
C TYR A 217 -5.61 -11.48 -8.83
N PRO A 218 -5.81 -11.56 -7.49
CA PRO A 218 -6.88 -10.88 -6.79
C PRO A 218 -7.00 -9.38 -7.08
N PHE A 219 -5.89 -8.63 -7.02
CA PHE A 219 -5.91 -7.19 -7.24
C PHE A 219 -6.28 -6.84 -8.69
N LEU A 220 -5.75 -7.56 -9.68
CA LEU A 220 -6.13 -7.33 -11.08
C LEU A 220 -7.61 -7.62 -11.29
N LEU A 221 -8.15 -8.69 -10.71
CA LEU A 221 -9.59 -8.99 -10.78
C LEU A 221 -10.46 -7.92 -10.09
N LYS A 222 -9.98 -7.38 -8.96
CA LYS A 222 -10.64 -6.27 -8.26
C LYS A 222 -10.75 -5.05 -9.17
N GLU A 223 -9.66 -4.68 -9.84
CA GLU A 223 -9.64 -3.53 -10.76
C GLU A 223 -10.46 -3.79 -12.04
N LEU A 224 -10.31 -4.96 -12.66
CA LEU A 224 -11.11 -5.33 -13.83
C LEU A 224 -12.62 -5.32 -13.51
N LYS A 225 -13.04 -5.75 -12.31
CA LYS A 225 -14.44 -5.65 -11.89
C LYS A 225 -14.94 -4.20 -11.85
N LYS A 226 -14.13 -3.23 -11.42
CA LYS A 226 -14.50 -1.80 -11.42
C LYS A 226 -14.73 -1.26 -12.82
N THR A 227 -14.08 -1.82 -13.85
CA THR A 227 -14.29 -1.42 -15.25
C THR A 227 -15.64 -1.87 -15.83
N GLY A 228 -16.35 -2.80 -15.16
CA GLY A 228 -17.61 -3.36 -15.63
C GLY A 228 -17.46 -4.52 -16.63
N ILE A 229 -16.23 -4.90 -17.01
CA ILE A 229 -15.95 -5.96 -17.97
C ILE A 229 -16.16 -7.38 -17.42
N LEU A 230 -16.15 -7.56 -16.10
CA LEU A 230 -16.29 -8.87 -15.48
C LEU A 230 -17.72 -9.13 -15.04
N ASP A 231 -18.28 -10.27 -15.48
CA ASP A 231 -19.41 -10.91 -14.82
C ASP A 231 -18.88 -11.90 -13.77
N ALA A 232 -18.71 -11.40 -12.55
CA ALA A 232 -18.07 -12.14 -11.47
C ALA A 232 -19.04 -13.14 -10.83
N GLY A 233 -18.81 -14.43 -11.11
CA GLY A 233 -19.47 -15.52 -10.40
C GLY A 233 -18.94 -15.69 -8.98
N THR A 234 -19.37 -16.75 -8.30
CA THR A 234 -19.04 -17.01 -6.89
C THR A 234 -17.54 -17.20 -6.69
N LEU A 235 -16.85 -17.87 -7.63
CA LEU A 235 -15.41 -18.14 -7.52
C LEU A 235 -14.62 -16.83 -7.63
N VAL A 236 -14.85 -16.05 -8.68
CA VAL A 236 -14.16 -14.76 -8.88
C VAL A 236 -14.47 -13.78 -7.75
N LYS A 237 -15.72 -13.74 -7.26
CA LYS A 237 -16.06 -12.93 -6.06
C LYS A 237 -15.26 -13.36 -4.83
N GLY A 238 -15.03 -14.65 -4.65
CA GLY A 238 -14.18 -15.18 -3.58
C GLY A 238 -12.72 -14.71 -3.72
N ILE A 239 -12.16 -14.80 -4.92
CA ILE A 239 -10.78 -14.35 -5.20
C ILE A 239 -10.65 -12.83 -5.00
N ILE A 240 -11.61 -12.03 -5.48
CA ILE A 240 -11.59 -10.57 -5.30
C ILE A 240 -11.63 -10.18 -3.81
N ARG A 241 -12.31 -10.95 -2.96
CA ARG A 241 -12.34 -10.69 -1.50
C ARG A 241 -10.98 -10.89 -0.83
N SER A 242 -10.06 -11.65 -1.43
CA SER A 242 -8.70 -11.80 -0.91
C SER A 242 -7.73 -10.75 -1.48
N ALA A 243 -8.22 -9.73 -2.20
CA ALA A 243 -7.42 -8.60 -2.68
C ALA A 243 -7.32 -7.54 -1.59
N ASN A 244 -6.58 -7.86 -0.54
CA ASN A 244 -6.31 -7.00 0.62
C ASN A 244 -4.86 -7.16 1.09
N TYR A 245 -4.47 -6.28 1.99
CA TYR A 245 -3.17 -6.25 2.63
C TYR A 245 -3.21 -6.83 4.05
N ASP A 246 -4.25 -7.59 4.39
CA ASP A 246 -4.40 -8.21 5.70
C ASP A 246 -3.19 -9.09 6.03
N GLY A 247 -2.61 -8.87 7.21
CA GLY A 247 -1.45 -9.62 7.70
C GLY A 247 -0.10 -8.94 7.50
N LEU A 248 -0.01 -7.92 6.62
CA LEU A 248 1.20 -7.13 6.39
C LEU A 248 1.42 -6.01 7.44
N GLY A 249 0.99 -6.25 8.68
CA GLY A 249 0.93 -5.21 9.71
C GLY A 249 2.27 -4.52 9.96
N CYS A 250 2.26 -3.19 10.01
CA CYS A 250 3.41 -2.39 10.40
C CYS A 250 3.98 -2.87 11.74
N ASN A 251 5.23 -3.30 11.75
CA ASN A 251 5.90 -3.74 12.98
C ASN A 251 5.95 -2.59 14.00
N PHE A 252 5.29 -2.77 15.14
CA PHE A 252 5.46 -1.92 16.32
C PHE A 252 6.85 -2.15 16.91
N SER A 253 7.83 -1.32 16.53
CA SER A 253 9.18 -1.42 17.09
C SER A 253 9.22 -1.10 18.59
N ASP A 254 8.27 -0.31 19.10
CA ASP A 254 8.17 0.04 20.52
C ASP A 254 6.94 -0.59 21.16
N ARG A 255 7.13 -1.63 21.97
CA ARG A 255 6.11 -2.26 22.83
C ARG A 255 5.49 -1.31 23.87
N ASN A 256 5.92 -0.05 23.94
CA ASN A 256 5.29 0.93 24.80
C ASN A 256 4.04 1.46 24.10
N GLU A 257 2.90 0.82 24.39
CA GLU A 257 1.53 1.28 24.12
C GLU A 257 1.22 2.63 24.80
N ASN A 258 2.06 3.65 24.61
CA ASN A 258 1.70 5.00 24.99
C ASN A 258 0.62 5.47 24.01
N ARG A 259 -0.65 5.14 24.33
CA ARG A 259 -1.88 5.53 23.60
C ARG A 259 -2.00 7.03 23.33
N GLY A 260 -1.11 7.84 23.91
CA GLY A 260 -1.04 9.26 23.64
C GLY A 260 -0.10 9.68 22.50
N GLY A 261 0.97 8.96 22.17
CA GLY A 261 2.00 9.47 21.25
C GLY A 261 1.47 9.75 19.84
N VAL A 262 2.11 10.70 19.14
CA VAL A 262 1.86 10.95 17.70
C VAL A 262 2.58 9.88 16.90
N LYS A 263 1.85 9.19 16.04
CA LYS A 263 2.31 8.03 15.28
C LYS A 263 2.45 8.38 13.80
N ILE A 264 3.68 8.34 13.28
CA ILE A 264 4.01 8.67 11.89
C ILE A 264 4.46 7.39 11.18
N SER A 265 3.86 7.03 10.05
CA SER A 265 4.25 5.84 9.28
C SER A 265 4.95 6.20 7.97
N PHE A 266 6.02 5.50 7.61
CA PHE A 266 6.69 5.58 6.32
C PHE A 266 6.37 4.32 5.51
N LEU A 267 5.68 4.50 4.38
CA LEU A 267 5.20 3.41 3.53
C LEU A 267 5.83 3.51 2.14
N PRO A 268 6.86 2.71 1.81
CA PRO A 268 7.41 2.65 0.46
C PRO A 268 6.40 2.09 -0.52
N SER A 269 6.18 2.81 -1.62
CA SER A 269 5.23 2.43 -2.64
C SER A 269 5.76 2.56 -4.06
N MET A 270 5.47 1.57 -4.90
CA MET A 270 5.80 1.55 -6.32
C MET A 270 7.27 1.91 -6.59
N THR A 271 8.19 1.35 -5.81
CA THR A 271 9.62 1.64 -5.85
C THR A 271 10.44 0.39 -6.17
N LYS A 272 11.66 0.55 -6.69
CA LYS A 272 12.65 -0.53 -6.91
C LYS A 272 13.58 -0.75 -5.71
N GLU A 273 13.40 0.03 -4.64
CA GLU A 273 14.32 0.04 -3.49
C GLU A 273 14.14 -1.15 -2.53
N PHE A 274 13.82 -2.33 -3.07
CA PHE A 274 13.82 -3.60 -2.37
C PHE A 274 14.49 -4.68 -3.20
N VAL A 275 15.51 -5.33 -2.65
CA VAL A 275 16.05 -6.57 -3.19
C VAL A 275 15.09 -7.74 -2.93
N HIS A 276 15.00 -8.65 -3.91
CA HIS A 276 14.13 -9.83 -3.88
C HIS A 276 14.83 -11.05 -4.51
N GLY A 277 14.26 -12.24 -4.30
CA GLY A 277 14.74 -13.50 -4.91
C GLY A 277 15.89 -14.20 -4.15
N ASN A 278 16.29 -15.37 -4.65
CA ASN A 278 17.04 -16.36 -3.87
C ASN A 278 18.57 -16.09 -3.73
N ARG A 279 19.07 -14.95 -4.21
CA ARG A 279 20.53 -14.74 -4.38
C ARG A 279 21.19 -13.85 -3.31
N ILE A 280 20.45 -13.27 -2.36
CA ILE A 280 20.91 -12.20 -1.44
C ILE A 280 20.35 -12.43 0.00
N PRO A 281 21.08 -12.10 1.10
CA PRO A 281 20.87 -12.64 2.47
C PRO A 281 19.65 -12.03 3.21
N PRO A 282 19.32 -12.52 4.42
CA PRO A 282 17.96 -12.94 4.78
C PRO A 282 16.92 -11.90 4.42
N LEU A 283 15.98 -12.34 3.58
CA LEU A 283 14.78 -11.59 3.23
C LEU A 283 13.79 -11.62 4.40
N SER A 284 12.85 -10.69 4.39
CA SER A 284 11.66 -10.74 5.24
C SER A 284 10.84 -12.00 4.97
N GLU A 285 9.84 -12.27 5.81
CA GLU A 285 8.85 -13.32 5.57
C GLU A 285 8.04 -13.10 4.27
N TYR A 286 8.01 -11.86 3.78
CA TYR A 286 7.39 -11.48 2.52
C TYR A 286 8.35 -11.55 1.33
N GLY A 287 9.60 -12.00 1.52
CA GLY A 287 10.54 -12.24 0.43
C GLY A 287 11.20 -10.98 -0.14
N PHE A 288 11.26 -9.90 0.63
CA PHE A 288 11.96 -8.68 0.25
C PHE A 288 12.91 -8.21 1.35
N LYS A 289 13.88 -7.37 0.97
CA LYS A 289 14.69 -6.59 1.91
C LYS A 289 14.93 -5.20 1.34
N PRO A 290 14.83 -4.12 2.13
CA PRO A 290 15.14 -2.78 1.67
C PRO A 290 16.57 -2.67 1.13
N THR A 291 16.80 -1.81 0.14
CA THR A 291 18.15 -1.44 -0.26
C THR A 291 18.82 -0.59 0.83
N LYS A 292 20.15 -0.49 0.79
CA LYS A 292 20.90 0.43 1.67
C LYS A 292 20.44 1.88 1.52
N LEU A 293 20.04 2.27 0.31
CA LEU A 293 19.49 3.59 0.02
C LEU A 293 18.20 3.80 0.83
N LEU A 294 17.22 2.90 0.71
CA LEU A 294 15.96 3.04 1.44
C LEU A 294 16.13 2.98 2.96
N GLU A 295 17.00 2.11 3.47
CA GLU A 295 17.34 2.07 4.90
C GLU A 295 17.87 3.42 5.39
N ARG A 296 18.77 4.04 4.61
CA ARG A 296 19.32 5.36 4.92
C ARG A 296 18.24 6.44 4.90
N ILE A 297 17.38 6.45 3.88
CA ILE A 297 16.28 7.40 3.73
C ILE A 297 15.32 7.36 4.92
N PHE A 298 15.01 6.17 5.46
CA PHE A 298 14.19 6.06 6.66
C PHE A 298 14.82 6.74 7.88
N VAL A 299 16.13 6.62 8.04
CA VAL A 299 16.87 7.23 9.15
C VAL A 299 16.95 8.74 8.97
N GLU A 300 17.39 9.20 7.80
CA GLU A 300 17.53 10.64 7.47
C GLU A 300 16.20 11.36 7.65
N LEU A 301 15.12 10.85 7.06
CA LEU A 301 13.80 11.47 7.15
C LEU A 301 13.30 11.56 8.61
N LYS A 302 13.53 10.51 9.41
CA LYS A 302 13.18 10.51 10.84
C LYS A 302 13.96 11.58 11.60
N GLU A 303 15.27 11.66 11.38
CA GLU A 303 16.14 12.62 12.07
C GLU A 303 15.79 14.06 11.70
N GLU A 304 15.53 14.33 10.42
CA GLU A 304 15.16 15.66 9.93
C GLU A 304 13.79 16.12 10.45
N ILE A 305 12.78 15.23 10.44
CA ILE A 305 11.47 15.52 11.02
C ILE A 305 11.60 15.82 12.51
N LEU A 306 12.38 15.03 13.25
CA LEU A 306 12.62 15.26 14.68
C LEU A 306 13.32 16.60 14.92
N GLU A 307 14.37 16.92 14.19
CA GLU A 307 15.11 18.17 14.33
C GLU A 307 14.24 19.38 13.97
N ARG A 308 13.51 19.33 12.84
CA ARG A 308 12.60 20.41 12.44
C ARG A 308 11.46 20.58 13.46
N THR A 309 10.88 19.48 13.95
CA THR A 309 9.88 19.49 15.03
C THR A 309 10.44 20.14 16.29
N ARG A 310 11.67 19.81 16.70
CA ARG A 310 12.35 20.43 17.85
C ARG A 310 12.46 21.94 17.68
N LEU A 311 12.87 22.42 16.51
CA LEU A 311 13.02 23.85 16.23
C LEU A 311 11.68 24.59 16.30
N ILE A 312 10.62 24.02 15.72
CA ILE A 312 9.27 24.60 15.75
C ILE A 312 8.73 24.62 17.18
N LEU A 313 8.80 23.50 17.90
CA LEU A 313 8.31 23.40 19.29
C LEU A 313 9.04 24.35 20.23
N LYS A 314 10.36 24.52 20.09
CA LYS A 314 11.12 25.47 20.91
C LYS A 314 10.56 26.88 20.77
N LYS A 315 10.20 27.30 19.54
CA LYS A 315 9.58 28.61 19.28
C LYS A 315 8.19 28.70 19.92
N VAL A 316 7.40 27.63 19.89
CA VAL A 316 6.06 27.57 20.52
C VAL A 316 6.17 27.68 22.04
N VAL A 317 7.04 26.89 22.68
CA VAL A 317 7.22 26.87 24.14
C VAL A 317 7.71 28.22 24.65
N SER A 318 8.70 28.81 23.96
CA SER A 318 9.27 30.10 24.35
C SER A 318 8.26 31.25 24.32
N LYS A 319 7.18 31.12 23.55
CA LYS A 319 6.07 32.11 23.53
C LYS A 319 5.08 31.89 24.67
N THR A 320 4.92 30.66 25.15
CA THR A 320 3.93 30.31 26.18
C THR A 320 4.44 30.40 27.61
N THR A 321 5.74 30.17 27.85
CA THR A 321 6.32 30.26 29.19
C THR A 321 6.85 31.67 29.45
N HIS A 322 6.43 32.31 30.55
CA HIS A 322 6.87 33.66 30.94
C HIS A 322 8.37 33.76 31.35
N GLY A 323 9.11 32.64 31.27
CA GLY A 323 10.56 32.59 31.40
C GLY A 323 11.19 31.82 30.23
N LYS A 324 12.42 32.21 29.83
CA LYS A 324 13.20 31.48 28.83
C LYS A 324 13.67 30.15 29.42
N LEU A 325 13.14 29.04 28.91
CA LEU A 325 13.63 27.71 29.26
C LEU A 325 15.12 27.61 28.88
N GLY A 326 15.99 27.36 29.87
CA GLY A 326 17.43 27.24 29.63
C GLY A 326 17.77 26.12 28.64
N LYS A 327 18.91 26.24 27.92
CA LYS A 327 19.31 25.31 26.84
C LYS A 327 19.34 23.85 27.32
N ALA A 328 19.89 23.57 28.50
CA ALA A 328 19.97 22.21 29.06
C ALA A 328 18.60 21.62 29.38
N LYS A 329 17.69 22.42 29.97
CA LYS A 329 16.32 22.00 30.29
C LYS A 329 15.50 21.72 29.05
N TRP A 330 15.63 22.57 28.03
CA TRP A 330 15.00 22.33 26.73
C TRP A 330 15.47 21.00 26.12
N LEU A 331 16.77 20.71 26.17
CA LEU A 331 17.30 19.44 25.66
C LEU A 331 16.76 18.23 26.44
N GLY A 332 16.65 18.33 27.76
CA GLY A 332 16.04 17.29 28.60
C GLY A 332 14.56 17.05 28.28
N LEU A 333 13.77 18.12 28.23
CA LEU A 333 12.35 18.07 27.86
C LEU A 333 12.15 17.54 26.44
N TRP A 334 12.95 18.00 25.48
CA TRP A 334 12.90 17.51 24.12
C TRP A 334 13.17 16.00 24.05
N ARG A 335 14.20 15.50 24.74
CA ARG A 335 14.50 14.06 24.79
C ARG A 335 13.32 13.26 25.34
N GLN A 336 12.65 13.78 26.37
CA GLN A 336 11.43 13.17 26.90
C GLN A 336 10.29 13.20 25.87
N ILE A 337 10.10 14.31 25.18
CA ILE A 337 9.05 14.47 24.16
C ILE A 337 9.26 13.51 23.00
N SER A 338 10.45 13.56 22.39
CA SER A 338 10.76 12.78 21.20
C SER A 338 10.72 11.28 21.47
N HIS A 339 11.10 10.82 22.67
CA HIS A 339 11.09 9.41 23.02
C HIS A 339 9.70 8.90 23.45
N LYS A 340 8.91 9.72 24.15
CA LYS A 340 7.64 9.28 24.74
C LYS A 340 6.40 9.57 23.89
N TYR A 341 6.46 10.57 23.02
CA TYR A 341 5.29 11.12 22.36
C TYR A 341 5.41 11.26 20.84
N ILE A 342 6.51 10.84 20.23
CA ILE A 342 6.67 10.80 18.77
C ILE A 342 7.17 9.41 18.41
N HIS A 343 6.40 8.68 17.61
CA HIS A 343 6.70 7.33 17.19
C HIS A 343 6.74 7.26 15.67
N PHE A 344 7.73 6.54 15.14
CA PHE A 344 7.88 6.31 13.71
C PHE A 344 7.72 4.82 13.41
N TYR A 345 6.91 4.51 12.41
CA TYR A 345 6.69 3.17 11.88
C TYR A 345 7.21 3.12 10.47
N VAL A 346 7.84 2.01 10.10
CA VAL A 346 8.43 1.85 8.79
C VAL A 346 7.99 0.51 8.23
N GLU A 347 7.32 0.53 7.09
CA GLU A 347 7.12 -0.68 6.30
C GLU A 347 8.43 -0.99 5.57
N ASN A 348 9.16 -1.97 6.09
CA ASN A 348 10.47 -2.36 5.59
C ASN A 348 10.53 -3.84 5.18
N GLN A 349 9.40 -4.52 5.12
CA GLN A 349 9.33 -5.94 4.80
C GLN A 349 8.91 -6.19 3.35
N ARG A 350 8.18 -5.27 2.71
CA ARG A 350 7.90 -5.30 1.26
C ARG A 350 7.50 -3.92 0.72
N PRO A 351 7.62 -3.68 -0.60
CA PRO A 351 6.99 -2.51 -1.21
C PRO A 351 5.46 -2.69 -1.33
N LEU A 352 4.75 -1.57 -1.37
CA LEU A 352 3.29 -1.49 -1.48
C LEU A 352 2.85 -0.83 -2.79
N VAL A 353 1.58 -1.01 -3.19
CA VAL A 353 0.99 -0.32 -4.34
C VAL A 353 -0.09 0.63 -3.84
N ILE A 354 0.31 1.87 -3.54
CA ILE A 354 -0.52 2.91 -2.95
C ILE A 354 -0.66 4.05 -3.95
N TYR A 355 -1.92 4.40 -4.24
CA TYR A 355 -2.32 5.52 -5.08
C TYR A 355 -3.57 6.17 -4.44
N PRO A 356 -3.92 7.42 -4.78
CA PRO A 356 -4.96 8.18 -4.08
C PRO A 356 -6.27 7.43 -3.83
N GLU A 357 -6.74 6.69 -4.83
CA GLU A 357 -8.01 5.97 -4.81
C GLU A 357 -8.01 4.75 -3.86
N ASN A 358 -6.86 4.14 -3.57
CA ASN A 358 -6.76 3.01 -2.64
C ASN A 358 -6.08 3.35 -1.30
N ALA A 359 -5.43 4.52 -1.19
CA ALA A 359 -4.54 4.81 -0.08
C ALA A 359 -5.21 4.73 1.30
N SER A 360 -6.47 5.13 1.44
CA SER A 360 -7.18 5.04 2.72
C SER A 360 -7.43 3.59 3.14
N GLU A 361 -7.73 2.69 2.19
CA GLU A 361 -7.90 1.25 2.43
C GLU A 361 -6.55 0.63 2.84
N VAL A 362 -5.50 0.83 2.04
CA VAL A 362 -4.18 0.25 2.31
C VAL A 362 -3.58 0.74 3.63
N ILE A 363 -3.66 2.05 3.93
CA ILE A 363 -3.16 2.60 5.19
C ILE A 363 -3.94 2.01 6.37
N GLY A 364 -5.26 1.86 6.26
CA GLY A 364 -6.10 1.27 7.29
C GLY A 364 -5.81 -0.20 7.57
N GLU A 365 -5.38 -0.96 6.54
CA GLU A 365 -5.02 -2.37 6.68
C GLU A 365 -3.60 -2.55 7.23
N ILE A 366 -2.63 -1.78 6.72
CA ILE A 366 -1.21 -1.90 7.03
C ILE A 366 -0.85 -1.24 8.37
N CYS A 367 -1.33 -0.02 8.57
CA CYS A 367 -0.87 0.89 9.61
C CYS A 367 -2.07 1.63 10.26
N PRO A 368 -3.11 0.92 10.78
CA PRO A 368 -4.36 1.52 11.26
C PRO A 368 -4.17 2.55 12.39
N GLU A 369 -3.05 2.46 13.10
CA GLU A 369 -2.75 3.34 14.24
C GLU A 369 -1.99 4.60 13.85
N ALA A 370 -1.61 4.78 12.58
CA ALA A 370 -0.86 5.96 12.14
C ALA A 370 -1.75 7.22 12.22
N ASP A 371 -1.27 8.26 12.89
CA ASP A 371 -1.89 9.59 12.88
C ASP A 371 -1.59 10.34 11.58
N PHE A 372 -0.44 10.02 10.97
CA PHE A 372 0.03 10.60 9.71
C PHE A 372 0.86 9.59 8.92
N THR A 373 0.70 9.59 7.60
CA THR A 373 1.43 8.67 6.71
C THR A 373 2.26 9.42 5.67
N VAL A 374 3.53 9.08 5.57
CA VAL A 374 4.40 9.47 4.45
C VAL A 374 4.53 8.29 3.50
N ILE A 375 4.06 8.46 2.27
CA ILE A 375 4.13 7.45 1.22
C ILE A 375 5.35 7.77 0.37
N LEU A 376 6.37 6.92 0.43
CA LEU A 376 7.65 7.12 -0.25
C LEU A 376 7.58 6.50 -1.65
N MET A 377 7.81 7.28 -2.69
CA MET A 377 7.70 6.83 -4.08
C MET A 377 8.94 7.18 -4.89
N GLY A 378 9.12 6.54 -6.04
CA GLY A 378 10.17 6.91 -6.98
C GLY A 378 9.84 8.17 -7.78
N LYS A 379 10.89 8.91 -8.18
CA LYS A 379 10.82 10.22 -8.83
C LYS A 379 9.80 10.38 -9.94
N ASN A 380 9.70 9.51 -10.92
CA ASN A 380 8.71 9.72 -11.99
C ASN A 380 7.48 8.82 -11.87
N ILE A 381 7.33 8.09 -10.76
CA ILE A 381 6.12 7.31 -10.52
C ILE A 381 4.92 8.22 -10.28
N TYR A 382 5.13 9.37 -9.62
CA TYR A 382 4.04 10.34 -9.41
C TYR A 382 3.43 10.80 -10.73
N ARG A 383 4.18 10.78 -11.84
CA ARG A 383 3.65 11.18 -13.15
C ARG A 383 2.59 10.22 -13.68
N ALA A 384 2.70 8.94 -13.32
CA ALA A 384 1.74 7.91 -13.69
C ALA A 384 0.43 8.00 -12.88
N ILE A 385 0.37 8.89 -11.88
CA ILE A 385 -0.71 8.99 -10.91
C ILE A 385 -1.28 10.40 -10.94
N PHE A 386 -2.59 10.51 -10.96
CA PHE A 386 -3.23 11.81 -10.79
C PHE A 386 -3.44 12.07 -9.30
N PHE A 387 -2.88 13.16 -8.80
CA PHE A 387 -3.11 13.63 -7.44
C PHE A 387 -3.97 14.89 -7.49
N ASP A 388 -5.11 14.88 -6.83
CA ASP A 388 -5.90 16.08 -6.55
C ASP A 388 -5.34 16.73 -5.26
N PRO A 389 -4.59 17.84 -5.34
CA PRO A 389 -3.98 18.45 -4.16
C PRO A 389 -5.00 18.90 -3.11
N SER A 390 -6.27 19.08 -3.51
CA SER A 390 -7.34 19.48 -2.61
C SER A 390 -7.95 18.32 -1.83
N LYS A 391 -7.62 17.06 -2.15
CA LYS A 391 -8.25 15.87 -1.54
C LYS A 391 -7.26 14.79 -1.12
N ASP A 392 -6.18 14.62 -1.87
CA ASP A 392 -5.37 13.41 -1.77
C ASP A 392 -4.15 13.57 -0.87
N SER A 393 -3.83 14.80 -0.50
CA SER A 393 -2.67 15.18 0.30
C SER A 393 -3.05 16.07 1.49
N TYR A 394 -2.15 16.17 2.46
CA TYR A 394 -2.28 17.10 3.58
C TYR A 394 -2.39 18.56 3.08
N PRO A 395 -3.31 19.38 3.64
CA PRO A 395 -4.05 19.18 4.88
C PRO A 395 -5.39 18.43 4.77
N SER A 396 -5.84 18.09 3.57
CA SER A 396 -7.17 17.47 3.38
C SER A 396 -7.26 16.06 3.94
N VAL A 397 -6.14 15.34 3.91
CA VAL A 397 -5.97 14.02 4.52
C VAL A 397 -4.63 13.96 5.26
N ASN A 398 -4.51 13.12 6.29
CA ASN A 398 -3.26 13.01 7.07
C ASN A 398 -2.22 12.13 6.35
N ARG A 399 -1.93 12.44 5.09
CA ARG A 399 -0.88 11.76 4.31
C ARG A 399 -0.19 12.70 3.35
N LEU A 400 1.06 12.38 3.04
CA LEU A 400 1.86 13.04 2.00
C LEU A 400 2.50 11.98 1.11
N TYR A 401 2.74 12.35 -0.14
CA TYR A 401 3.53 11.57 -1.09
C TYR A 401 4.87 12.28 -1.23
N LEU A 402 5.96 11.53 -1.11
CA LEU A 402 7.31 12.09 -1.11
C LEU A 402 8.22 11.27 -2.01
N ASP A 403 8.98 11.96 -2.86
CA ASP A 403 9.99 11.32 -3.72
C ASP A 403 11.22 10.94 -2.89
N ILE A 404 11.64 9.69 -3.02
CA ILE A 404 12.87 9.16 -2.41
C ILE A 404 14.09 10.00 -2.83
N MET A 405 14.15 10.45 -4.09
CA MET A 405 15.28 11.25 -4.58
C MET A 405 15.29 12.66 -4.02
N ASP A 406 14.12 13.24 -3.74
CA ASP A 406 14.03 14.56 -3.13
C ASP A 406 14.55 14.51 -1.69
N ILE A 407 14.34 13.40 -0.97
CA ILE A 407 14.97 13.19 0.35
C ILE A 407 16.48 13.02 0.19
N GLU A 408 16.94 12.17 -0.74
CA GLU A 408 18.38 11.92 -0.96
C GLU A 408 19.17 13.21 -1.25
N TYR A 409 18.56 14.17 -1.96
CA TYR A 409 19.18 15.44 -2.32
C TYR A 409 18.76 16.62 -1.44
N ASN A 410 18.13 16.37 -0.28
CA ASN A 410 17.67 17.40 0.67
C ASN A 410 16.73 18.46 0.04
N GLN A 411 15.84 18.03 -0.84
CA GLN A 411 14.83 18.83 -1.53
C GLN A 411 13.42 18.67 -0.92
N ALA A 412 13.29 17.92 0.18
CA ALA A 412 12.03 17.64 0.88
C ALA A 412 11.69 18.61 2.04
N GLU A 413 12.31 19.80 2.08
CA GLU A 413 12.22 20.71 3.23
C GLU A 413 10.78 21.16 3.54
N GLU A 414 9.97 21.39 2.52
CA GLU A 414 8.58 21.86 2.68
C GLU A 414 7.71 20.76 3.29
N GLU A 415 7.82 19.54 2.81
CA GLU A 415 7.10 18.38 3.30
C GLU A 415 7.50 18.03 4.74
N ILE A 416 8.80 18.09 5.06
CA ILE A 416 9.31 17.90 6.42
C ILE A 416 8.74 18.96 7.36
N ASP A 417 8.64 20.22 6.91
CA ASP A 417 8.05 21.30 7.70
C ASP A 417 6.55 21.06 7.93
N LEU A 418 5.80 20.58 6.93
CA LEU A 418 4.38 20.20 7.07
C LEU A 418 4.19 19.08 8.09
N ILE A 419 4.97 17.99 8.00
CA ILE A 419 4.92 16.87 8.95
C ILE A 419 5.26 17.37 10.37
N SER A 420 6.29 18.19 10.49
CA SER A 420 6.72 18.74 11.77
C SER A 420 5.65 19.64 12.39
N ARG A 421 4.98 20.48 11.60
CA ARG A 421 3.83 21.30 12.05
C ARG A 421 2.67 20.43 12.49
N PHE A 422 2.37 19.35 11.77
CA PHE A 422 1.34 18.38 12.17
C PHE A 422 1.66 17.80 13.56
N ILE A 423 2.87 17.29 13.77
CA ILE A 423 3.32 16.77 15.07
C ILE A 423 3.18 17.84 16.17
N CYS A 424 3.67 19.05 15.91
CA CYS A 424 3.57 20.16 16.85
C CYS A 424 2.11 20.47 17.24
N SER A 425 1.20 20.46 16.27
CA SER A 425 -0.23 20.73 16.50
C SER A 425 -0.86 19.69 17.43
N ARG A 426 -0.50 18.41 17.28
CA ARG A 426 -0.97 17.29 18.11
C ARG A 426 -0.39 17.32 19.52
N LEU A 427 0.84 17.81 19.68
CA LEU A 427 1.53 17.85 20.97
C LEU A 427 1.28 19.14 21.77
N LYS A 428 0.75 20.20 21.16
CA LYS A 428 0.64 21.55 21.74
C LYS A 428 0.13 21.59 23.19
N ASN A 429 -1.01 20.95 23.46
CA ASN A 429 -1.63 20.97 24.80
C ASN A 429 -0.79 20.22 25.84
N ARG A 430 -0.14 19.13 25.45
CA ARG A 430 0.68 18.32 26.37
C ARG A 430 1.98 19.01 26.71
N ILE A 431 2.57 19.67 25.73
CA ILE A 431 3.81 20.42 25.93
C ILE A 431 3.57 21.58 26.90
N ALA A 432 2.42 22.26 26.83
CA ALA A 432 2.08 23.29 27.80
C ALA A 432 2.04 22.74 29.24
N VAL A 433 1.46 21.55 29.43
CA VAL A 433 1.42 20.87 30.74
C VAL A 433 2.82 20.45 31.21
N LEU A 434 3.60 19.80 30.35
CA LEU A 434 4.96 19.34 30.69
C LEU A 434 5.90 20.51 31.01
N ALA A 435 5.82 21.60 30.24
CA ALA A 435 6.62 22.80 30.48
C ALA A 435 6.25 23.48 31.81
N ALA A 436 4.96 23.52 32.17
CA ALA A 436 4.51 24.03 33.47
C ALA A 436 5.04 23.18 34.63
N GLN A 437 4.98 21.85 34.52
CA GLN A 437 5.51 20.92 35.54
C GLN A 437 7.03 21.08 35.72
N SER A 438 7.79 21.19 34.63
CA SER A 438 9.25 21.40 34.70
C SER A 438 9.64 22.75 35.34
N THR A 439 8.77 23.77 35.26
CA THR A 439 9.01 25.08 35.88
C THR A 439 8.67 25.06 37.38
N GLN A 440 7.63 24.32 37.79
CA GLN A 440 7.26 24.19 39.20
C GLN A 440 8.27 23.38 40.01
N GLN A 441 8.90 22.36 39.40
CA GLN A 441 9.93 21.56 40.06
C GLN A 441 11.18 22.38 40.44
N GLU A 442 11.43 23.50 39.75
CA GLU A 442 12.54 24.42 40.02
C GLU A 442 12.27 25.37 41.19
N MET A 443 11.01 25.80 41.39
CA MET A 443 10.63 26.59 42.57
C MET A 443 10.64 25.74 43.86
N ALA A 444 10.58 24.41 43.74
CA ALA A 444 10.53 23.49 44.87
C ALA A 444 11.90 22.96 45.31
N THR A 445 12.95 23.09 44.49
CA THR A 445 14.34 22.81 44.91
C THR A 445 14.88 24.02 45.67
N PRO A 446 15.11 23.94 46.99
CA PRO A 446 15.73 25.03 47.72
C PRO A 446 17.12 25.27 47.12
N HIS A 447 17.44 26.53 46.83
CA HIS A 447 18.82 26.93 46.66
C HIS A 447 19.52 26.66 48.00
N GLU A 448 20.27 25.56 48.10
CA GLU A 448 21.32 25.47 49.10
C GLU A 448 22.31 26.59 48.78
N GLU A 449 22.25 27.65 49.58
CA GLU A 449 23.27 28.68 49.58
C GLU A 449 24.62 27.98 49.81
N PRO A 450 25.65 28.29 49.00
CA PRO A 450 26.98 27.83 49.31
C PRO A 450 27.38 28.51 50.61
N TYR A 451 27.36 27.75 51.71
CA TYR A 451 27.92 28.18 52.99
C TYR A 451 29.32 28.73 52.73
N GLY A 452 29.46 30.04 52.94
CA GLY A 452 30.74 30.73 52.95
C GLY A 452 31.60 30.10 54.03
N PHE A 453 32.72 29.52 53.61
CA PHE A 453 33.87 29.33 54.50
C PHE A 453 34.54 30.70 54.65
N ASP A 454 34.14 31.43 55.70
CA ASP A 454 34.96 32.48 56.26
C ASP A 454 36.13 31.83 57.02
N SER A 455 37.33 32.31 56.66
CA SER A 455 38.61 32.30 57.37
C SER A 455 38.65 31.74 58.81
N PHE A 456 39.57 30.80 59.05
CA PHE A 456 40.65 30.92 60.05
C PHE A 456 41.82 30.00 59.68
#